data_AF-A0AA96Z3Q2-F1
#
_entry.id   AF-A0AA96Z3Q2-F1
#
_cell.length_a   1.000
_cell.length_b   1.000
_cell.length_c   1.000
_cell.angle_alpha   90.00
_cell.angle_beta   90.00
_cell.angle_gamma   90.00
#
_symmetry.space_group_name_H-M   'P 1'
#
loop_
_entity.id
_entity.type
_entity.pdbx_description
1 polymer ?
#
loop_
_entity_poly.entity_id
_entity_poly.type
_entity_poly.pdbx_seq_one_letter_code
_entity_poly.pdbx_strand_id
1 'polypeptide(L)' 'MTGPLPGAPGPTLTALWDGLSPDQRAALCPHLLGDTSADWLTAVLREHGLTVSASTIRNYRRAIRQKGVTRG' A
#
# COMPACT_ATOMS: atom_id res chain seq x y z
N MET A 1 -11.38 -10.84 -5.31
CA MET A 1 -10.32 -11.50 -4.50
C MET A 1 -9.06 -10.67 -4.63
N THR A 2 -8.66 -9.95 -3.58
CA THR A 2 -7.44 -9.14 -3.61
C THR A 2 -6.26 -10.03 -3.27
N GLY A 3 -5.40 -10.32 -4.24
CA GLY A 3 -4.18 -11.12 -4.05
C GLY A 3 -3.14 -10.41 -3.18
N PRO A 4 -1.96 -11.04 -2.97
CA PRO A 4 -0.86 -10.40 -2.26
C PRO A 4 -0.44 -9.09 -2.95
N LEU A 5 0.01 -8.11 -2.17
CA LEU A 5 0.49 -6.82 -2.68
C LEU A 5 1.62 -7.04 -3.71
N PRO A 6 1.51 -6.45 -4.91
CA PRO A 6 2.53 -6.62 -5.94
C PRO A 6 3.87 -6.00 -5.51
N GLY A 7 4.97 -6.56 -6.00
CA GLY A 7 6.32 -6.05 -5.77
C GLY A 7 6.97 -6.60 -4.48
N ALA A 8 7.61 -5.72 -3.71
CA ALA A 8 8.20 -6.06 -2.41
C ALA A 8 7.74 -5.01 -1.38
N PRO A 9 6.52 -5.15 -0.83
CA PRO A 9 6.11 -4.33 0.30
C PRO A 9 7.09 -4.51 1.46
N GLY A 10 7.50 -3.40 2.08
CA GLY A 10 8.34 -3.46 3.28
C GLY A 10 7.61 -4.12 4.45
N PRO A 11 8.33 -4.61 5.48
CA PRO A 11 7.76 -5.42 6.57
C PRO A 11 6.58 -4.73 7.28
N THR A 12 6.65 -3.42 7.48
CA THR A 12 5.55 -2.63 8.07
C THR A 12 4.28 -2.66 7.22
N LEU A 13 4.42 -2.48 5.91
CA LEU A 13 3.26 -2.47 5.01
C LEU A 13 2.67 -3.87 4.84
N THR A 14 3.52 -4.91 4.85
CA THR A 14 3.11 -6.30 4.85
C THR A 14 2.32 -6.66 6.10
N ALA A 15 2.81 -6.30 7.30
CA ALA A 15 2.10 -6.53 8.55
C ALA A 15 0.75 -5.80 8.60
N LEU A 16 0.71 -4.54 8.14
CA LEU A 16 -0.53 -3.78 8.00
C LEU A 16 -1.50 -4.50 7.06
N TRP A 17 -1.04 -4.88 5.86
CA TRP A 17 -1.86 -5.56 4.88
C TRP A 17 -2.41 -6.90 5.40
N ASP A 18 -1.60 -7.66 6.12
CA ASP A 18 -2.00 -8.93 6.70
C ASP A 18 -3.11 -8.76 7.75
N GLY A 19 -3.05 -7.69 8.56
CA GLY A 19 -4.10 -7.35 9.52
C GLY A 19 -5.41 -6.85 8.92
N LEU A 20 -5.44 -6.50 7.63
CA LEU A 20 -6.65 -6.04 6.95
C LEU A 20 -7.55 -7.21 6.52
N SER A 21 -8.86 -7.01 6.65
CA SER A 21 -9.86 -7.90 6.06
C SER A 21 -9.85 -7.83 4.52
N PRO A 22 -10.34 -8.86 3.82
CA PRO A 22 -10.37 -8.90 2.36
C PRO A 22 -11.05 -7.68 1.72
N ASP A 23 -12.17 -7.20 2.30
CA ASP A 23 -12.88 -6.01 1.84
C ASP A 23 -12.06 -4.73 2.01
N GLN A 24 -11.37 -4.58 3.15
CA GLN A 24 -10.48 -3.44 3.40
C GLN A 24 -9.30 -3.46 2.43
N ARG A 25 -8.73 -4.63 2.15
CA ARG A 25 -7.69 -4.79 1.13
C ARG A 25 -8.20 -4.41 -0.25
N ALA A 26 -9.41 -4.82 -0.62
CA ALA A 26 -10.03 -4.47 -1.89
C ALA A 26 -10.23 -2.96 -2.06
N ALA A 27 -10.68 -2.27 -0.99
CA ALA A 27 -10.85 -0.83 -0.97
C ALA A 27 -9.50 -0.07 -0.97
N LEU A 28 -8.50 -0.57 -0.22
CA LEU A 28 -7.20 0.08 -0.09
C LEU A 28 -6.32 -0.08 -1.34
N CYS A 29 -6.40 -1.21 -2.01
CA CYS A 29 -5.57 -1.54 -3.19
C CYS A 29 -5.53 -0.44 -4.27
N PRO A 30 -6.67 0.07 -4.79
CA PRO A 30 -6.65 1.12 -5.81
C PRO A 30 -6.01 2.42 -5.33
N HIS A 31 -6.18 2.78 -4.06
CA HIS A 31 -5.55 3.97 -3.49
C HIS A 31 -4.04 3.78 -3.26
N LEU A 32 -3.62 2.59 -2.86
CA LEU A 32 -2.22 2.27 -2.59
C LEU A 32 -1.40 2.23 -3.89
N LEU A 33 -1.96 1.64 -4.96
CA LEU A 33 -1.33 1.51 -6.27
C LEU A 33 -1.55 2.71 -7.20
N GLY A 34 -2.60 3.50 -6.96
CA GLY A 34 -2.90 4.70 -7.74
C GLY A 34 -2.11 5.93 -7.30
N ASP A 35 -2.56 7.09 -7.77
CA ASP A 35 -1.93 8.39 -7.51
C ASP A 35 -2.56 9.15 -6.33
N THR A 36 -3.42 8.51 -5.54
CA THR A 36 -3.99 9.12 -4.32
C THR A 36 -2.88 9.64 -3.42
N SER A 37 -3.01 10.85 -2.88
CA SER A 37 -1.97 11.46 -2.03
C SER A 37 -1.58 10.54 -0.87
N ALA A 38 -0.29 10.28 -0.69
CA ALA A 38 0.20 9.43 0.38
C ALA A 38 -0.21 9.98 1.75
N ASP A 39 -0.11 11.30 1.94
CA ASP A 39 -0.50 11.99 3.17
C ASP A 39 -2.00 11.83 3.48
N TRP A 40 -2.86 11.98 2.47
CA TRP A 40 -4.30 11.72 2.63
C TRP A 40 -4.56 10.26 3.00
N LEU A 41 -3.89 9.31 2.32
CA LEU A 41 -4.06 7.89 2.59
C LEU A 41 -3.61 7.53 4.02
N THR A 42 -2.53 8.14 4.51
CA THR A 42 -2.10 7.96 5.90
C THR A 42 -3.07 8.54 6.91
N ALA A 43 -3.72 9.66 6.60
CA ALA A 43 -4.73 10.26 7.48
C ALA A 43 -5.94 9.33 7.62
N VAL A 44 -6.47 8.84 6.49
CA VAL A 44 -7.59 7.89 6.46
C VAL A 44 -7.24 6.60 7.19
N LEU A 45 -6.07 6.02 6.93
CA LEU A 45 -5.64 4.81 7.62
C LEU A 45 -5.52 5.03 9.14
N ARG A 46 -5.02 6.19 9.56
CA ARG A 46 -4.90 6.56 10.97
C ARG A 46 -6.26 6.70 11.66
N GLU A 47 -7.27 7.24 10.97
CA GLU A 47 -8.65 7.29 11.49
C GLU A 47 -9.23 5.90 11.75
N HIS A 48 -8.80 4.90 10.97
CA HIS A 48 -9.15 3.50 11.18
C HIS A 48 -8.21 2.75 12.14
N GLY A 49 -7.31 3.45 12.85
CA GLY A 49 -6.37 2.85 13.81
C GLY A 49 -5.13 2.21 13.17
N LEU A 50 -4.90 2.42 11.87
CA LEU A 50 -3.78 1.86 11.13
C LEU A 50 -2.68 2.90 10.94
N THR A 51 -1.53 2.67 11.57
CA THR A 51 -0.42 3.63 11.54
C THR A 51 0.58 3.25 10.46
N VAL A 52 0.67 4.07 9.40
CA VAL A 52 1.71 3.95 8.38
C VAL A 52 2.18 5.33 7.95
N SER A 53 3.45 5.48 7.63
CA SER A 53 4.04 6.75 7.20
C SER A 53 3.86 7.00 5.71
N ALA A 54 3.68 8.26 5.31
CA ALA A 54 3.53 8.62 3.90
C ALA A 54 4.77 8.23 3.09
N SER A 55 5.96 8.31 3.70
CA SER A 55 7.22 7.83 3.14
C SER A 55 7.21 6.33 2.82
N THR A 56 6.57 5.50 3.66
CA THR A 56 6.43 4.05 3.40
C THR A 56 5.59 3.80 2.15
N ILE A 57 4.48 4.52 2.00
CA ILE A 57 3.60 4.43 0.83
C ILE A 57 4.36 4.89 -0.43
N ARG A 58 5.08 6.03 -0.36
CA ARG A 58 5.89 6.55 -1.48
C ARG A 58 7.00 5.56 -1.88
N ASN A 59 7.72 5.01 -0.90
CA ASN A 59 8.76 4.02 -1.15
C ASN A 59 8.22 2.75 -1.77
N TYR A 60 7.08 2.26 -1.28
CA TYR A 60 6.39 1.10 -1.87
C TYR A 60 5.99 1.36 -3.32
N ARG A 61 5.32 2.49 -3.61
CA ARG A 61 4.96 2.89 -4.97
C ARG A 61 6.19 3.00 -5.88
N ARG A 62 7.27 3.59 -5.38
CA ARG A 62 8.54 3.67 -6.10
C ARG A 62 9.11 2.28 -6.39
N ALA A 63 9.10 1.38 -5.43
CA ALA A 63 9.58 0.00 -5.60
C ALA A 63 8.73 -0.77 -6.63
N ILE A 64 7.41 -0.61 -6.62
CA ILE A 64 6.53 -1.20 -7.64
C ILE A 64 6.83 -0.62 -9.02
N ARG A 65 6.94 0.70 -9.15
CA ARG A 65 7.28 1.35 -10.42
C ARG A 65 8.63 0.89 -10.95
N GLN A 66 9.63 0.72 -10.08
CA GLN A 66 10.95 0.21 -10.46
C GLN A 66 10.92 -1.26 -10.86
N LYS A 67 10.18 -2.11 -10.15
CA LYS A 67 10.01 -3.52 -10.52
C LYS A 67 9.16 -3.71 -11.77
N GLY A 68 8.18 -2.82 -12.01
CA GLY A 68 7.40 -2.76 -13.25
C GLY A 68 8.19 -2.25 -14.46
N VAL A 69 9.37 -1.63 -14.23
CA VAL A 69 10.35 -1.25 -15.25
C VAL A 69 11.34 -2.39 -15.57
N THR A 70 11.32 -3.50 -14.84
CA THR A 70 11.97 -4.75 -15.29
C THR A 70 11.03 -5.49 -16.25
N ARG A 71 10.89 -4.93 -17.46
CA ARG A 71 10.38 -5.62 -18.64
C ARG A 71 11.57 -6.28 -19.34
N GLY A 72 11.40 -7.55 -19.70
CA GLY A 72 12.04 -8.17 -20.88
C GLY A 72 13.47 -8.62 -20.69
#